data_AF-V4B1C7-F1
#
_entry.id   AF-V4B1C7-F1
#
_cell.length_a   1.000
_cell.length_b   1.000
_cell.length_c   1.000
_cell.angle_alpha   90.00
_cell.angle_beta   90.00
_cell.angle_gamma   90.00
#
_symmetry.space_group_name_H-M   'P 1'
#
loop_
_entity.id
_entity.type
_entity.pdbx_description
1 polymer ?
#
loop_
_entity_poly.entity_id
_entity_poly.type
_entity_poly.pdbx_seq_one_letter_code
_entity_poly.pdbx_strand_id
1 'polypeptide(L)'
;KKQVIIEAKEPILPGLAVLEYKGIVLLRQHYVDTNLFFKIAHPHVLFYSKFEDIDLCIDSSSYGNKARYIRRSCSPNAEVRHLVEHGRIHFVIFSTKDIEKGEEITIPFDYNYQECMYCVECACLRNNCTVSKFWKKMTKNTQNK
;
A
#
# COMPACT_ATOMS: atom_id res chain seq x y z
N LYS A 1 -2.07 3.10 -20.47
CA LYS A 1 -2.50 1.83 -19.83
C LYS A 1 -3.56 2.18 -18.79
N LYS A 2 -4.67 1.42 -18.71
CA LYS A 2 -5.77 1.69 -17.75
C LYS A 2 -5.27 1.39 -16.32
N GLN A 3 -5.44 2.33 -15.39
CA GLN A 3 -5.14 2.10 -13.97
C GLN A 3 -6.12 1.05 -13.42
N VAL A 4 -5.61 0.02 -12.75
CA VAL A 4 -6.43 -1.00 -12.10
C VAL A 4 -6.76 -0.49 -10.70
N ILE A 5 -8.05 -0.42 -10.37
CA ILE A 5 -8.56 0.00 -9.06
C ILE A 5 -9.25 -1.20 -8.42
N ILE A 6 -8.99 -1.43 -7.13
CA ILE A 6 -9.63 -2.50 -6.36
C ILE A 6 -10.83 -1.91 -5.66
N GLU A 7 -12.02 -2.27 -6.13
CA GLU A 7 -13.29 -1.78 -5.61
C GLU A 7 -14.06 -2.90 -4.92
N ALA A 8 -14.81 -2.55 -3.88
CA ALA A 8 -15.74 -3.48 -3.23
C ALA A 8 -16.86 -3.89 -4.21
N LYS A 9 -17.17 -5.19 -4.28
CA LYS A 9 -18.22 -5.72 -5.17
C LYS A 9 -19.60 -5.73 -4.53
N GLU A 10 -19.62 -5.60 -3.22
CA GLU A 10 -20.79 -5.52 -2.33
C GLU A 10 -20.39 -4.69 -1.10
N PRO A 11 -21.34 -4.20 -0.30
CA PRO A 11 -21.02 -3.50 0.95
C PRO A 11 -20.20 -4.38 1.90
N ILE A 12 -19.17 -3.81 2.52
CA ILE A 12 -18.28 -4.50 3.47
C ILE A 12 -18.32 -3.77 4.81
N LEU A 13 -18.75 -4.46 5.86
CA LEU A 13 -18.73 -3.94 7.23
C LEU A 13 -17.31 -3.88 7.80
N PRO A 14 -17.03 -3.04 8.81
CA PRO A 14 -15.74 -2.98 9.48
C PRO A 14 -15.31 -4.34 10.05
N GLY A 15 -14.00 -4.62 9.99
CA GLY A 15 -13.40 -5.81 10.60
C GLY A 15 -13.51 -7.09 9.75
N LEU A 16 -14.14 -7.04 8.58
CA LEU A 16 -14.25 -8.18 7.68
C LEU A 16 -13.00 -8.34 6.81
N ALA A 17 -12.62 -9.59 6.55
CA ALA A 17 -11.57 -9.92 5.61
C ALA A 17 -12.05 -9.62 4.18
N VAL A 18 -11.21 -8.92 3.41
CA VAL A 18 -11.54 -8.48 2.04
C VAL A 18 -10.84 -9.36 1.01
N LEU A 19 -9.51 -9.46 1.10
CA LEU A 19 -8.69 -10.35 0.27
C LEU A 19 -7.29 -10.52 0.87
N GLU A 20 -6.66 -11.64 0.55
CA GLU A 20 -5.24 -11.87 0.84
C GLU A 20 -4.34 -11.07 -0.11
N TYR A 21 -3.23 -10.53 0.39
CA TYR A 21 -2.14 -9.92 -0.37
C TYR A 21 -1.04 -10.96 -0.58
N LYS A 22 -0.97 -11.53 -1.80
CA LYS A 22 -0.01 -12.58 -2.14
C LYS A 22 1.27 -12.01 -2.75
N GLY A 23 2.41 -12.53 -2.33
CA GLY A 23 3.72 -12.26 -2.90
C GLY A 23 4.84 -13.04 -2.23
N ILE A 24 6.07 -12.73 -2.60
CA ILE A 24 7.28 -13.28 -2.00
C ILE A 24 7.58 -12.47 -0.73
N VAL A 25 7.68 -13.15 0.41
CA VAL A 25 7.97 -12.51 1.70
C VAL A 25 9.48 -12.41 1.90
N LEU A 26 9.97 -11.22 2.22
CA LEU A 26 11.38 -10.90 2.42
C LEU A 26 11.55 -10.04 3.67
N LEU A 27 12.78 -9.95 4.19
CA LEU A 27 13.12 -8.94 5.18
C LEU A 27 13.15 -7.55 4.51
N ARG A 28 12.50 -6.56 5.13
CA ARG A 28 12.41 -5.19 4.62
C ARG A 28 13.79 -4.60 4.34
N GLN A 29 14.72 -4.77 5.27
CA GLN A 29 16.08 -4.21 5.17
C GLN A 29 16.78 -4.70 3.89
N HIS A 30 16.79 -6.02 3.69
CA HIS A 30 17.40 -6.64 2.51
C HIS A 30 16.77 -6.12 1.20
N TYR A 31 15.45 -5.92 1.17
CA TYR A 31 14.77 -5.38 0.00
C TYR A 31 15.16 -3.92 -0.29
N VAL A 32 15.14 -3.06 0.73
CA VAL A 32 15.43 -1.62 0.60
C VAL A 32 16.86 -1.39 0.13
N ASP A 33 17.83 -2.12 0.71
CA ASP A 33 19.25 -2.00 0.37
C ASP A 33 19.53 -2.43 -1.08
N THR A 34 18.86 -3.48 -1.54
CA THR A 34 19.10 -4.05 -2.87
C THR A 34 18.40 -3.29 -4.00
N ASN A 35 17.22 -2.72 -3.75
CA ASN A 35 16.33 -2.24 -4.81
C ASN A 35 16.24 -0.71 -4.92
N LEU A 36 17.03 0.05 -4.15
CA LEU A 36 16.99 1.53 -4.18
C LEU A 36 15.55 2.06 -3.96
N PHE A 37 14.82 1.48 -3.00
CA PHE A 37 13.36 1.69 -2.85
C PHE A 37 12.93 3.16 -2.80
N PHE A 38 13.74 4.03 -2.18
CA PHE A 38 13.42 5.46 -2.09
C PHE A 38 13.74 6.26 -3.35
N LYS A 39 14.57 5.71 -4.25
CA LYS A 39 14.94 6.36 -5.52
C LYS A 39 14.01 5.97 -6.67
N ILE A 40 13.53 4.73 -6.68
CA ILE A 40 12.74 4.14 -7.76
C ILE A 40 11.40 3.63 -7.19
N ALA A 41 10.31 3.87 -7.91
CA ALA A 41 8.98 3.41 -7.48
C ALA A 41 8.86 1.88 -7.57
N HIS A 42 8.41 1.25 -6.49
CA HIS A 42 8.12 -0.18 -6.42
C HIS A 42 6.61 -0.38 -6.15
N PRO A 43 5.76 -0.25 -7.18
CA PRO A 43 4.31 -0.15 -7.00
C PRO A 43 3.65 -1.43 -6.45
N HIS A 44 4.31 -2.58 -6.58
CA HIS A 44 3.77 -3.89 -6.20
C HIS A 44 4.45 -4.47 -4.95
N VAL A 45 5.10 -3.64 -4.13
CA VAL A 45 5.68 -4.05 -2.86
C VAL A 45 4.88 -3.47 -1.71
N LEU A 46 4.65 -4.30 -0.69
CA LEU A 46 3.99 -3.95 0.56
C LEU A 46 4.97 -4.13 1.71
N PHE A 47 5.16 -3.12 2.55
CA PHE A 47 5.94 -3.23 3.78
C PHE A 47 5.04 -3.53 4.97
N TYR A 48 5.57 -4.31 5.91
CA TYR A 48 4.83 -4.77 7.07
C TYR A 48 5.73 -4.84 8.30
N SER A 49 5.37 -4.08 9.34
CA SER A 49 6.17 -3.91 10.56
C SER A 49 5.41 -4.29 11.83
N LYS A 50 4.37 -5.14 11.71
CA LYS A 50 3.51 -5.55 12.83
C LYS A 50 3.67 -7.05 13.16
N PHE A 51 4.78 -7.68 12.77
CA PHE A 51 5.05 -9.10 13.03
C PHE A 51 6.25 -9.25 13.97
N GLU A 52 6.00 -9.39 15.28
CA GLU A 52 7.02 -9.77 16.29
C GLU A 52 8.36 -9.01 16.17
N ASP A 53 8.33 -7.69 16.01
CA ASP A 53 9.51 -6.83 15.83
C ASP A 53 10.36 -7.11 14.58
N ILE A 54 9.86 -7.96 13.66
CA ILE A 54 10.47 -8.24 12.36
C ILE A 54 9.80 -7.38 11.29
N ASP A 55 10.62 -6.54 10.65
CA ASP A 55 10.20 -5.78 9.48
C ASP A 55 10.27 -6.64 8.21
N LEU A 56 9.10 -6.85 7.62
CA LEU A 56 8.91 -7.63 6.40
C LEU A 56 8.52 -6.75 5.22
N CYS A 57 8.73 -7.28 4.02
CA CYS A 57 8.04 -6.83 2.83
C CYS A 57 7.49 -8.01 2.04
N ILE A 58 6.45 -7.74 1.26
CA ILE A 58 5.80 -8.68 0.36
C ILE A 58 5.99 -8.12 -1.04
N ASP A 59 6.88 -8.73 -1.82
CA ASP A 59 7.11 -8.39 -3.22
C ASP A 59 6.15 -9.18 -4.10
N SER A 60 5.18 -8.49 -4.70
CA SER A 60 4.18 -9.08 -5.60
C SER A 60 4.45 -8.79 -7.08
N SER A 61 5.68 -8.39 -7.42
CA SER A 61 6.07 -8.00 -8.79
C SER A 61 6.13 -9.18 -9.76
N SER A 62 6.65 -10.33 -9.31
CA SER A 62 6.79 -11.55 -10.13
C SER A 62 5.74 -12.61 -9.81
N TYR A 63 5.28 -12.67 -8.56
CA TYR A 63 4.27 -13.61 -8.09
C TYR A 63 3.30 -12.89 -7.17
N GLY A 64 2.00 -12.95 -7.44
CA GLY A 64 0.99 -12.30 -6.61
C GLY A 64 -0.42 -12.37 -7.17
N ASN A 65 -1.32 -11.58 -6.62
CA ASN A 65 -2.73 -11.52 -7.04
C ASN A 65 -3.18 -10.08 -7.30
N LYS A 66 -4.49 -9.87 -7.47
CA LYS A 66 -5.06 -8.54 -7.70
C LYS A 66 -4.82 -7.54 -6.56
N ALA A 67 -4.51 -7.99 -5.34
CA ALA A 67 -4.26 -7.12 -4.20
C ALA A 67 -3.06 -6.19 -4.41
N ARG A 68 -2.12 -6.53 -5.31
CA ARG A 68 -0.98 -5.68 -5.67
C ARG A 68 -1.38 -4.29 -6.20
N TYR A 69 -2.64 -4.14 -6.65
CA TYR A 69 -3.18 -2.89 -7.17
C TYR A 69 -3.90 -2.04 -6.11
N ILE A 70 -3.96 -2.51 -4.86
CA ILE A 70 -4.50 -1.70 -3.76
C ILE A 70 -3.59 -0.47 -3.58
N ARG A 71 -4.21 0.70 -3.65
CA ARG A 71 -3.50 1.96 -3.52
C ARG A 71 -3.43 2.41 -2.06
N ARG A 72 -2.47 3.30 -1.80
CA ARG A 72 -2.30 3.91 -0.49
C ARG A 72 -3.10 5.20 -0.36
N SER A 73 -3.65 5.40 0.82
CA SER A 73 -4.45 6.56 1.17
C SER A 73 -4.00 7.14 2.50
N CYS A 74 -3.97 8.47 2.62
CA CYS A 74 -3.79 9.14 3.91
C CYS A 74 -5.08 9.10 4.76
N SER A 75 -6.20 8.63 4.20
CA SER A 75 -7.41 8.30 4.94
C SER A 75 -7.97 6.98 4.41
N PRO A 76 -7.34 5.85 4.78
CA PRO A 76 -7.72 4.55 4.27
C PRO A 76 -9.04 4.06 4.87
N ASN A 77 -9.62 3.05 4.22
CA ASN A 77 -10.81 2.31 4.67
C ASN A 77 -10.50 0.83 4.96
N ALA A 78 -9.25 0.39 4.75
CA ALA A 78 -8.77 -0.94 5.07
C ALA A 78 -7.34 -0.90 5.67
N GLU A 79 -6.90 -2.00 6.25
CA GLU A 79 -5.54 -2.21 6.74
C GLU A 79 -5.04 -3.62 6.43
N VAL A 80 -3.73 -3.80 6.51
CA VAL A 80 -3.11 -5.13 6.43
C VAL A 80 -2.98 -5.72 7.83
N ARG A 81 -3.44 -6.96 7.99
CA ARG A 81 -3.17 -7.81 9.17
C ARG A 81 -2.47 -9.08 8.73
N HIS A 82 -1.84 -9.77 9.68
CA HIS A 82 -1.28 -11.10 9.43
C HIS A 82 -2.15 -12.17 10.09
N LEU A 83 -2.19 -13.35 9.48
CA LEU A 83 -2.71 -14.59 10.06
C LEU A 83 -1.61 -15.64 9.97
N VAL A 84 -1.47 -16.48 10.99
CA VAL A 84 -0.53 -17.61 10.98
C VAL A 84 -1.32 -18.90 10.90
N GLU A 85 -1.13 -19.66 9.83
CA GLU A 85 -1.80 -20.93 9.61
C GLU A 85 -0.78 -21.98 9.14
N HIS A 86 -0.75 -23.15 9.78
CA HIS A 86 0.19 -24.24 9.45
C HIS A 86 1.67 -23.80 9.34
N GLY A 87 2.10 -22.89 10.22
CA GLY A 87 3.47 -22.35 10.22
C GLY A 87 3.78 -21.38 9.08
N ARG A 88 2.77 -20.92 8.34
CA ARG A 88 2.89 -19.91 7.27
C ARG A 88 2.20 -18.63 7.67
N ILE A 89 2.84 -17.50 7.36
CA ILE A 89 2.26 -16.17 7.54
C ILE A 89 1.49 -15.77 6.27
N HIS A 90 0.26 -15.30 6.47
CA HIS A 90 -0.62 -14.79 5.44
C HIS A 90 -0.91 -13.32 5.71
N PHE A 91 -0.79 -12.47 4.69
CA PHE A 91 -1.12 -11.05 4.79
C PHE A 91 -2.50 -10.82 4.21
N VAL A 92 -3.42 -10.30 5.02
CA VAL A 92 -4.82 -10.16 4.64
C VAL A 92 -5.27 -8.73 4.86
N ILE A 93 -6.00 -8.21 3.87
CA ILE A 93 -6.62 -6.89 3.93
C ILE A 93 -7.93 -7.00 4.69
N PHE A 94 -8.08 -6.21 5.74
CA PHE A 94 -9.30 -6.11 6.54
C PHE A 94 -9.89 -4.72 6.42
N SER A 95 -11.21 -4.62 6.28
CA SER A 95 -11.91 -3.33 6.37
C SER A 95 -11.74 -2.74 7.77
N THR A 96 -11.61 -1.41 7.84
CA THR A 96 -11.56 -0.66 9.11
C THR A 96 -12.77 0.25 9.28
N LYS A 97 -13.58 0.39 8.23
CA LYS A 97 -14.81 1.19 8.14
C LYS A 97 -15.81 0.44 7.27
N ASP A 98 -17.05 0.91 7.24
CA ASP A 98 -18.00 0.53 6.19
C ASP A 98 -17.43 0.96 4.83
N ILE A 99 -17.49 0.05 3.86
CA ILE A 99 -17.05 0.28 2.47
C ILE A 99 -18.25 0.00 1.57
N GLU A 100 -18.69 0.99 0.82
CA GLU A 100 -19.84 0.83 -0.08
C GLU A 100 -19.48 0.03 -1.34
N LYS A 101 -20.49 -0.57 -1.98
CA LYS A 101 -20.29 -1.21 -3.29
C LYS A 101 -19.77 -0.19 -4.31
N GLY A 102 -18.66 -0.52 -4.97
CA GLY A 102 -17.98 0.34 -5.94
C GLY A 102 -16.98 1.31 -5.31
N GLU A 103 -16.92 1.42 -3.98
CA GLU A 103 -15.89 2.22 -3.31
C GLU A 103 -14.52 1.54 -3.44
N GLU A 104 -13.48 2.35 -3.68
CA GLU A 104 -12.10 1.88 -3.75
C GLU A 104 -11.61 1.43 -2.36
N ILE A 105 -11.04 0.23 -2.29
CA ILE A 105 -10.37 -0.30 -1.12
C ILE A 105 -8.94 0.23 -1.09
N THR A 106 -8.57 0.94 -0.02
CA THR A 106 -7.25 1.56 0.16
C THR A 106 -6.66 1.25 1.53
N ILE A 107 -5.35 1.13 1.58
CA ILE A 107 -4.58 0.88 2.82
C ILE A 107 -3.76 2.12 3.22
N PRO A 108 -3.32 2.24 4.49
CA PRO A 108 -2.40 3.30 4.88
C PRO A 108 -1.07 3.22 4.11
N PHE A 109 -0.34 4.33 4.08
CA PHE A 109 1.07 4.32 3.69
C PHE A 109 1.88 3.49 4.69
N ASP A 110 2.70 2.60 4.14
CA ASP A 110 3.55 1.60 4.80
C ASP A 110 5.05 1.97 4.75
N TYR A 111 5.34 3.14 4.17
CA TYR A 111 6.66 3.74 4.09
C TYR A 111 6.55 5.27 4.20
N ASN A 112 7.65 5.93 4.56
CA ASN A 112 7.70 7.39 4.60
C ASN A 112 7.76 7.95 3.17
N TYR A 113 6.62 8.41 2.66
CA TYR A 113 6.54 9.01 1.33
C TYR A 113 7.36 10.30 1.20
N GLN A 114 7.77 10.94 2.30
CA GLN A 114 8.58 12.17 2.27
C GLN A 114 10.06 11.89 1.94
N GLU A 115 10.53 10.67 2.15
CA GLU A 115 11.89 10.22 1.83
C GLU A 115 12.04 9.76 0.38
N CYS A 116 10.91 9.59 -0.34
CA CYS A 116 10.94 9.14 -1.73
C CYS A 116 11.45 10.27 -2.65
N MET A 117 12.13 9.89 -3.74
CA MET A 117 12.61 10.77 -4.81
C MET A 117 11.70 10.72 -6.06
N TYR A 118 10.61 9.95 -6.01
CA TYR A 118 9.61 9.81 -7.06
C TYR A 118 8.24 10.22 -6.54
N CYS A 119 7.40 10.77 -7.41
CA CYS A 119 6.05 11.20 -7.03
C CYS A 119 5.24 10.04 -6.44
N VAL A 120 4.75 10.23 -5.21
CA VAL A 120 3.85 9.27 -4.55
C VAL A 120 2.43 9.80 -4.63
N GLU A 121 1.56 9.06 -5.31
CA GLU A 121 0.14 9.37 -5.40
C GLU A 121 -0.62 8.86 -4.17
N CYS A 122 -1.65 9.61 -3.77
CA CYS A 122 -2.55 9.24 -2.67
C CYS A 122 -3.96 9.05 -3.21
N ALA A 123 -4.56 7.89 -2.89
CA ALA A 123 -5.88 7.49 -3.35
C ALA A 123 -7.03 8.12 -2.55
N CYS A 124 -6.77 9.01 -1.60
CA CYS A 124 -7.85 9.57 -0.76
C CYS A 124 -8.84 10.48 -1.51
N LEU A 125 -8.49 10.94 -2.72
CA LEU A 125 -9.27 11.87 -3.58
C LEU A 125 -9.71 13.19 -2.92
N ARG A 126 -9.21 13.52 -1.72
CA ARG A 126 -9.57 14.75 -1.01
C ARG A 126 -8.88 15.97 -1.59
N ASN A 127 -9.62 17.08 -1.74
CA ASN A 127 -9.09 18.38 -2.17
C ASN A 127 -7.89 18.87 -1.33
N ASN A 128 -7.88 18.55 -0.04
CA ASN A 128 -6.86 19.00 0.92
C ASN A 128 -5.82 17.92 1.28
N CYS A 129 -5.57 16.93 0.41
CA CYS A 129 -4.65 15.83 0.69
C CYS A 129 -3.22 16.30 0.99
N THR A 130 -2.68 15.89 2.14
CA THR A 130 -1.33 16.24 2.59
C THR A 130 -0.24 15.68 1.67
N VAL A 131 -0.40 14.43 1.22
CA VAL A 131 0.53 13.74 0.31
C VAL A 131 0.58 14.45 -1.04
N SER A 132 -0.58 14.70 -1.66
CA SER A 132 -0.64 15.40 -2.95
C SER A 132 -0.08 16.83 -2.84
N LYS A 133 -0.32 17.54 -1.73
CA LYS A 133 0.27 18.87 -1.50
C LYS A 133 1.78 18.83 -1.39
N PHE A 134 2.32 17.86 -0.64
CA PHE A 134 3.77 17.66 -0.51
C PHE A 134 4.42 17.50 -1.88
N TRP A 135 3.87 16.62 -2.72
CA TRP A 135 4.41 16.36 -4.06
C TRP A 135 4.22 17.51 -5.05
N LYS A 136 3.08 18.22 -5.00
CA LYS A 136 2.89 19.46 -5.78
C LYS A 136 3.91 20.56 -5.43
N LYS A 137 4.37 20.63 -4.17
CA LYS A 137 5.41 21.57 -3.74
C LYS A 137 6.79 21.12 -4.21
N MET A 138 7.11 19.82 -4.10
CA MET A 138 8.41 19.30 -4.50
C MET A 138 8.64 19.46 -6.01
N THR A 139 7.66 19.11 -6.85
CA THR A 139 7.79 19.21 -8.31
C THR A 139 7.99 20.65 -8.81
N LYS A 140 7.33 21.64 -8.18
CA LYS A 140 7.55 23.06 -8.47
C LYS A 140 8.96 23.52 -8.15
N ASN A 141 9.54 23.03 -7.05
CA ASN A 141 10.90 23.39 -6.65
C ASN A 141 11.97 22.79 -7.58
N THR A 142 11.69 21.62 -8.18
CA THR A 142 12.58 20.99 -9.17
C THR A 142 12.54 21.68 -10.54
N GLN A 143 11.42 22.33 -10.91
CA GLN A 143 11.31 23.10 -12.16
C GLN A 143 11.93 24.50 -12.10
N ASN A 144 12.25 25.00 -10.90
CA ASN A 144 12.86 26.32 -10.67
C ASN A 144 14.38 26.24 -10.39
N LYS A 145 15.01 25.12 -10.73
CA LYS A 145 16.47 24.89 -10.71
C LYS A 145 16.91 24.39 -12.07
#